data_AF-A0A7G6ZD85-F1
#
_entry.id   AF-A0A7G6ZD85-F1
#
_cell.length_a   1.000
_cell.length_b   1.000
_cell.length_c   1.000
_cell.angle_alpha   90.00
_cell.angle_beta   90.00
_cell.angle_gamma   90.00
#
_symmetry.space_group_name_H-M   'P 1'
#
loop_
_entity.id
_entity.type
_entity.pdbx_description
1 polymer ?
#
loop_
_entity_poly.entity_id
_entity_poly.type
_entity_poly.pdbx_seq_one_letter_code
_entity_poly.pdbx_strand_id
1 'polypeptide(L)'
;MNTATATPLIQGLAWSGEYLIATDPDVVDKRIRRKALSASTGKSMKGCLAKYAAEKLLPREKDPFSVSELGTSTHAIIEDMYNMPADDRTLDAFHALKDSHADIKWSADEFAKVSDTINLTDWEKTKLEWKGEIVRLGARVFEIEDPRQQTTYKTEMSFEGVTIAGGVPAMGFIDRVDVIVVREKDRFKIVDLKTGKMKSAFDLRRYGDDHGDQIRIYSDAVREVTGESAAVGEIHYTQFGTAREIPLSELMMDHTRKDFRAAWDIHNIVTDSGKFPTKTGPLCGWCPLVNACPAAKAAGKSVSDKVKDVPPSAVQLGIPTVRTDAVHFGSKLPVTNPVVEPIAASAAIAAIKSAPSTEFIPLSDTAPADPFAGADTAQTASNSTAHVPDDKADNNGTGTNIMSIAESLFSEGKPWEATINGKLNGASYAAIAVTSIPQMAGELLIEAGRPLNNATIDRLTDLLAEIIITVQKDVRGGEFNWDDGINTRIRGALRTTIETLPLPWDATDEAGWVAWQSTATKRTTIFIKKGLRLFNLGTTIETSSFSSLLPTAVASIASPKPGVQKVA
;
A
#
# COMPACT_ATOMS: atom_id res chain seq x y z
N MET A 1 -10.60 31.46 31.87
CA MET A 1 -10.04 31.29 30.52
C MET A 1 -9.05 30.14 30.59
N ASN A 2 -9.45 28.94 30.18
CA ASN A 2 -8.56 27.77 30.14
C ASN A 2 -7.64 27.90 28.93
N THR A 3 -6.47 28.51 29.10
CA THR A 3 -5.36 28.41 28.14
C THR A 3 -4.61 27.11 28.39
N ALA A 4 -5.25 25.97 28.14
CA ALA A 4 -4.49 24.78 27.80
C ALA A 4 -3.90 25.08 26.40
N THR A 5 -2.58 25.31 26.32
CA THR A 5 -1.89 25.46 25.04
C THR A 5 -2.07 24.18 24.25
N ALA A 6 -3.04 24.19 23.33
CA ALA A 6 -3.25 23.10 22.39
C ALA A 6 -1.96 22.88 21.62
N THR A 7 -1.46 21.65 21.63
CA THR A 7 -0.30 21.24 20.86
C THR A 7 -0.53 21.58 19.38
N PRO A 8 0.40 22.30 18.71
CA PRO A 8 0.29 22.59 17.28
C PRO A 8 0.10 21.32 16.45
N LEU A 9 -0.80 21.38 15.45
CA LEU A 9 -1.04 20.28 14.51
C LEU A 9 0.18 19.97 13.64
N ILE A 10 1.01 20.99 13.38
CA ILE A 10 2.22 20.87 12.58
C ILE A 10 3.40 21.34 13.42
N GLN A 11 4.38 20.48 13.58
CA GLN A 11 5.62 20.74 14.32
C GLN A 11 6.82 20.43 13.44
N GLY A 12 7.93 21.13 13.68
CA GLY A 12 9.16 20.93 12.91
C GLY A 12 9.15 21.54 11.50
N LEU A 13 8.13 22.33 11.14
CA LEU A 13 8.09 23.12 9.91
C LEU A 13 7.87 24.60 10.22
N ALA A 14 8.40 25.49 9.38
CA ALA A 14 8.23 26.93 9.48
C ALA A 14 8.08 27.60 8.11
N TRP A 15 7.38 28.73 8.04
CA TRP A 15 7.33 29.56 6.85
C TRP A 15 8.59 30.43 6.74
N SER A 16 9.21 30.45 5.56
CA SER A 16 10.37 31.27 5.24
C SER A 16 10.21 31.84 3.83
N GLY A 17 9.62 33.03 3.73
CA GLY A 17 9.22 33.61 2.43
C GLY A 17 8.20 32.73 1.71
N GLU A 18 8.49 32.38 0.46
CA GLU A 18 7.67 31.50 -0.41
C GLU A 18 7.95 30.00 -0.20
N TYR A 19 8.53 29.62 0.94
CA TYR A 19 8.85 28.23 1.26
C TYR A 19 8.27 27.83 2.61
N LEU A 20 7.84 26.58 2.69
CA LEU A 20 7.74 25.86 3.94
C LEU A 20 9.07 25.10 4.13
N ILE A 21 9.76 25.35 5.24
CA ILE A 21 11.08 24.76 5.52
C ILE A 21 11.00 23.82 6.72
N ALA A 22 11.81 22.77 6.71
CA ALA A 22 11.98 21.89 7.85
C ALA A 22 12.94 22.50 8.88
N THR A 23 12.47 22.67 10.12
CA THR A 23 13.23 23.20 11.26
C THR A 23 13.60 22.13 12.29
N ASP A 24 13.03 20.93 12.16
CA ASP A 24 13.41 19.73 12.91
C ASP A 24 14.20 18.79 11.99
N PRO A 25 15.41 18.36 12.37
CA PRO A 25 16.24 17.49 11.54
C PRO A 25 15.64 16.11 11.25
N ASP A 26 14.65 15.66 12.01
CA ASP A 26 14.05 14.33 11.85
C ASP A 26 12.73 14.36 11.07
N VAL A 27 12.12 15.55 10.88
CA VAL A 27 10.78 15.65 10.27
C VAL A 27 10.79 15.18 8.82
N VAL A 28 11.84 15.50 8.07
CA VAL A 28 11.96 15.10 6.67
C VAL A 28 12.10 13.59 6.59
N ASP A 29 13.06 13.01 7.31
CA ASP A 29 13.38 11.58 7.25
C ASP A 29 12.25 10.69 7.76
N LYS A 30 11.59 11.09 8.86
CA LYS A 30 10.57 10.26 9.52
C LYS A 30 9.17 10.43 8.94
N ARG A 31 8.86 11.58 8.32
CA ARG A 31 7.47 11.93 7.94
C ARG A 31 7.28 12.23 6.46
N ILE A 32 8.24 12.92 5.83
CA ILE A 32 8.04 13.50 4.49
C ILE A 32 8.69 12.64 3.41
N ARG A 33 9.99 12.32 3.54
CA ARG A 33 10.77 11.57 2.56
C ARG A 33 10.19 10.18 2.37
N ARG A 34 9.99 9.81 1.10
CA ARG A 34 9.55 8.49 0.66
C ARG A 34 10.72 7.67 0.16
N LYS A 35 10.68 6.36 0.45
CA LYS A 35 11.63 5.37 -0.07
C LYS A 35 11.27 4.88 -1.47
N ALA A 36 9.98 4.91 -1.79
CA ALA A 36 9.42 4.59 -3.09
C ALA A 36 8.27 5.56 -3.41
N LEU A 37 8.05 5.80 -4.70
CA LEU A 37 7.04 6.72 -5.20
C LEU A 37 5.74 5.97 -5.50
N SER A 38 4.61 6.47 -5.00
CA SER A 38 3.28 6.02 -5.44
C SER A 38 2.74 6.92 -6.54
N ALA A 39 1.80 6.43 -7.35
CA ALA A 39 1.13 7.26 -8.38
C ALA A 39 0.51 8.55 -7.77
N SER A 40 -0.14 8.42 -6.61
CA SER A 40 -0.71 9.56 -5.87
C SER A 40 0.34 10.55 -5.35
N THR A 41 1.49 10.06 -4.90
CA THR A 41 2.62 10.93 -4.50
C THR A 41 3.25 11.60 -5.71
N GLY A 42 3.42 10.87 -6.82
CA GLY A 42 3.92 11.41 -8.09
C GLY A 42 3.06 12.57 -8.59
N LYS A 43 1.73 12.40 -8.57
CA LYS A 43 0.77 13.49 -8.84
C LYS A 43 1.00 14.71 -7.93
N SER A 44 1.26 14.48 -6.64
CA SER A 44 1.47 15.56 -5.66
C SER A 44 2.70 16.40 -5.97
N MET A 45 3.72 15.84 -6.63
CA MET A 45 4.94 16.56 -7.02
C MET A 45 4.69 17.63 -8.11
N LYS A 46 3.60 17.52 -8.88
CA LYS A 46 3.15 18.54 -9.84
C LYS A 46 2.42 19.72 -9.14
N GLY A 47 2.03 19.54 -7.87
CA GLY A 47 1.23 20.46 -7.06
C GLY A 47 2.04 21.46 -6.23
N CYS A 48 1.46 21.91 -5.11
CA CYS A 48 2.13 22.76 -4.12
C CYS A 48 2.92 21.88 -3.14
N LEU A 49 4.25 21.99 -3.14
CA LEU A 49 5.11 21.11 -2.35
C LEU A 49 5.05 21.46 -0.85
N ALA A 50 4.79 22.72 -0.50
CA ALA A 50 4.48 23.11 0.88
C ALA A 50 3.24 22.39 1.42
N LYS A 51 2.17 22.30 0.63
CA LYS A 51 0.96 21.53 0.98
C LYS A 51 1.30 20.05 1.17
N TYR A 52 2.03 19.46 0.21
CA TYR A 52 2.46 18.06 0.28
C TYR A 52 3.20 17.75 1.59
N ALA A 53 4.18 18.56 1.96
CA ALA A 53 4.98 18.36 3.17
C ALA A 53 4.12 18.46 4.43
N ALA A 54 3.30 19.50 4.54
CA ALA A 54 2.45 19.71 5.71
C ALA A 54 1.39 18.62 5.89
N GLU A 55 0.80 18.12 4.80
CA GLU A 55 -0.19 17.02 4.85
C GLU A 55 0.38 15.73 5.42
N LYS A 56 1.71 15.53 5.40
CA LYS A 56 2.33 14.36 6.06
C LYS A 56 2.38 14.49 7.58
N LEU A 57 2.22 15.70 8.09
CA LEU A 57 2.27 16.02 9.52
C LEU A 57 0.88 16.15 10.13
N LEU A 58 -0.08 16.65 9.37
CA LEU A 58 -1.46 16.81 9.82
C LEU A 58 -2.02 15.47 10.34
N PRO A 59 -2.74 15.48 11.47
CA PRO A 59 -3.51 14.32 11.90
C PRO A 59 -4.49 13.92 10.80
N ARG A 60 -4.62 12.61 10.56
CA ARG A 60 -5.70 12.12 9.71
C ARG A 60 -6.99 12.20 10.51
N GLU A 61 -7.91 13.00 10.01
CA GLU A 61 -9.28 13.05 10.50
C GLU A 61 -9.94 11.70 10.20
N LYS A 62 -10.54 11.09 11.22
CA LYS A 62 -11.24 9.81 11.11
C LYS A 62 -12.75 10.02 11.00
N ASP A 63 -13.19 11.11 10.37
CA ASP A 63 -14.61 11.32 10.12
C ASP A 63 -15.10 10.21 9.17
N PRO A 64 -15.99 9.32 9.64
CA PRO A 64 -16.50 8.21 8.83
C PRO A 64 -17.30 8.64 7.60
N PHE A 65 -17.74 9.90 7.54
CA PHE A 65 -18.46 10.48 6.39
C PHE A 65 -17.58 11.35 5.49
N SER A 66 -16.29 11.50 5.82
CA SER A 66 -15.37 12.17 4.93
C SER A 66 -15.29 11.44 3.60
N VAL A 67 -15.06 12.19 2.52
CA VAL A 67 -14.98 11.64 1.15
C VAL A 67 -13.94 10.51 1.07
N SER A 68 -12.84 10.63 1.80
CA SER A 68 -11.78 9.62 1.84
C SER A 68 -12.24 8.34 2.54
N GLU A 69 -12.84 8.45 3.73
CA GLU A 69 -13.25 7.27 4.52
C GLU A 69 -14.42 6.50 3.86
N LEU A 70 -15.38 7.22 3.28
CA LEU A 70 -16.46 6.62 2.48
C LEU A 70 -15.90 5.92 1.24
N GLY A 71 -14.92 6.53 0.56
CA GLY A 71 -14.22 5.93 -0.57
C GLY A 71 -13.53 4.63 -0.18
N THR A 72 -12.68 4.66 0.85
CA THR A 72 -11.96 3.49 1.38
C THR A 72 -12.91 2.35 1.74
N SER A 73 -14.01 2.66 2.44
CA SER A 73 -14.98 1.65 2.85
C SER A 73 -15.73 1.06 1.64
N THR A 74 -16.03 1.89 0.64
CA THR A 74 -16.65 1.42 -0.61
C THR A 74 -15.71 0.50 -1.38
N HIS A 75 -14.42 0.84 -1.47
CA HIS A 75 -13.42 -0.02 -2.10
C HIS A 75 -13.31 -1.37 -1.39
N ALA A 76 -13.20 -1.38 -0.05
CA ALA A 76 -13.10 -2.62 0.73
C ALA A 76 -14.31 -3.54 0.53
N ILE A 77 -15.52 -2.99 0.44
CA ILE A 77 -16.74 -3.78 0.20
C ILE A 77 -16.75 -4.37 -1.23
N ILE A 78 -16.31 -3.61 -2.23
CA ILE A 78 -16.21 -4.09 -3.62
C ILE A 78 -15.08 -5.13 -3.74
N GLU A 79 -13.96 -4.92 -3.05
CA GLU A 79 -12.85 -5.87 -2.95
C GLU A 79 -13.33 -7.20 -2.37
N ASP A 80 -13.98 -7.19 -1.21
CA ASP A 80 -14.53 -8.39 -0.58
C ASP A 80 -15.50 -9.12 -1.51
N MET A 81 -16.33 -8.37 -2.25
CA MET A 81 -17.24 -8.95 -3.25
C MET A 81 -16.47 -9.63 -4.37
N TYR A 82 -15.40 -9.02 -4.92
CA TYR A 82 -14.59 -9.64 -5.97
C TYR A 82 -13.73 -10.82 -5.47
N ASN A 83 -13.51 -10.94 -4.16
CA ASN A 83 -12.87 -12.08 -3.53
C ASN A 83 -13.83 -13.26 -3.29
N MET A 84 -15.15 -13.08 -3.43
CA MET A 84 -16.12 -14.18 -3.41
C MET A 84 -16.05 -15.03 -4.70
N PRO A 85 -16.56 -16.28 -4.69
CA PRO A 85 -16.77 -17.06 -5.90
C PRO A 85 -17.59 -16.29 -6.93
N ALA A 86 -17.24 -16.42 -8.22
CA ALA A 86 -17.80 -15.60 -9.28
C ALA A 86 -19.34 -15.59 -9.29
N ASP A 87 -19.99 -16.75 -9.15
CA ASP A 87 -21.45 -16.87 -9.16
C ASP A 87 -22.14 -16.15 -7.99
N ASP A 88 -21.43 -15.94 -6.88
CA ASP A 88 -21.96 -15.31 -5.67
C ASP A 88 -21.86 -13.78 -5.70
N ARG A 89 -21.15 -13.19 -6.69
CA ARG A 89 -20.90 -11.75 -6.81
C ARG A 89 -22.13 -10.99 -7.31
N THR A 90 -23.15 -10.93 -6.47
CA THR A 90 -24.47 -10.37 -6.77
C THR A 90 -24.69 -9.04 -6.04
N LEU A 91 -25.68 -8.27 -6.48
CA LEU A 91 -26.07 -7.04 -5.78
C LEU A 91 -26.52 -7.32 -4.34
N ASP A 92 -27.16 -8.46 -4.10
CA ASP A 92 -27.54 -8.90 -2.76
C ASP A 92 -26.30 -9.18 -1.89
N ALA A 93 -25.27 -9.83 -2.45
CA ALA A 93 -23.99 -10.02 -1.76
C ALA A 93 -23.30 -8.70 -1.42
N PHE A 94 -23.30 -7.72 -2.34
CA PHE A 94 -22.81 -6.37 -2.07
C PHE A 94 -23.56 -5.73 -0.88
N HIS A 95 -24.89 -5.85 -0.84
CA HIS A 95 -25.68 -5.35 0.29
C HIS A 95 -25.36 -6.06 1.60
N ALA A 96 -25.19 -7.38 1.59
CA ALA A 96 -24.83 -8.17 2.76
C ALA A 96 -23.43 -7.82 3.30
N LEU A 97 -22.45 -7.63 2.41
CA LEU A 97 -21.11 -7.16 2.77
C LEU A 97 -21.16 -5.75 3.36
N LYS A 98 -21.87 -4.82 2.74
CA LYS A 98 -22.11 -3.47 3.29
C LYS A 98 -22.74 -3.53 4.68
N ASP A 99 -23.68 -4.43 4.91
CA ASP A 99 -24.29 -4.60 6.23
C ASP A 99 -23.29 -5.15 7.26
N SER A 100 -22.48 -6.14 6.88
CA SER A 100 -21.41 -6.71 7.72
C SER A 100 -20.32 -5.69 8.09
N HIS A 101 -19.86 -4.91 7.10
CA HIS A 101 -18.92 -3.81 7.30
C HIS A 101 -19.50 -2.74 8.23
N ALA A 102 -20.78 -2.42 8.07
CA ALA A 102 -21.45 -1.49 8.96
C ALA A 102 -21.57 -2.05 10.39
N ASP A 103 -21.80 -3.34 10.58
CA ASP A 103 -21.89 -3.96 11.91
C ASP A 103 -20.54 -3.91 12.65
N ILE A 104 -19.42 -4.01 11.92
CA ILE A 104 -18.07 -3.87 12.48
C ILE A 104 -17.75 -2.41 12.77
N LYS A 105 -17.85 -1.55 11.74
CA LYS A 105 -17.48 -0.13 11.81
C LYS A 105 -18.35 0.62 12.82
N TRP A 106 -19.63 0.28 12.83
CA TRP A 106 -20.61 0.74 13.78
C TRP A 106 -20.94 -0.43 14.71
N SER A 107 -19.94 -0.93 15.44
CA SER A 107 -20.11 -1.70 16.68
C SER A 107 -20.00 -0.79 17.91
N ALA A 108 -20.59 -1.17 19.04
CA ALA A 108 -20.56 -0.34 20.26
C ALA A 108 -19.12 0.01 20.71
N ASP A 109 -18.19 -0.93 20.56
CA ASP A 109 -16.77 -0.77 20.92
C ASP A 109 -16.01 0.18 19.97
N GLU A 110 -16.28 0.10 18.66
CA GLU A 110 -15.70 1.05 17.70
C GLU A 110 -16.32 2.44 17.85
N PHE A 111 -17.63 2.52 18.12
CA PHE A 111 -18.32 3.79 18.33
C PHE A 111 -17.84 4.55 19.56
N ALA A 112 -17.58 3.85 20.67
CA ALA A 112 -17.03 4.46 21.88
C ALA A 112 -15.67 5.13 21.64
N LYS A 113 -14.94 4.77 20.57
CA LYS A 113 -13.67 5.42 20.18
C LYS A 113 -13.87 6.71 19.38
N VAL A 114 -15.09 6.98 18.89
CA VAL A 114 -15.44 8.13 18.04
C VAL A 114 -16.55 9.01 18.66
N SER A 115 -17.08 8.61 19.83
CA SER A 115 -18.31 9.18 20.41
C SER A 115 -18.18 10.63 20.90
N ASP A 116 -16.97 11.17 21.05
CA ASP A 116 -16.78 12.59 21.39
C ASP A 116 -17.33 13.53 20.30
N THR A 117 -17.62 13.00 19.11
CA THR A 117 -18.15 13.74 17.94
C THR A 117 -19.59 13.39 17.54
N ILE A 118 -20.19 12.30 18.04
CA ILE A 118 -21.52 11.82 17.59
C ILE A 118 -22.41 11.50 18.80
N ASN A 119 -23.57 12.17 18.89
CA ASN A 119 -24.53 11.95 19.97
C ASN A 119 -25.12 10.52 19.92
N LEU A 120 -25.06 9.82 21.05
CA LEU A 120 -25.50 8.43 21.25
C LEU A 120 -26.95 8.14 20.86
N THR A 121 -27.83 9.15 20.83
CA THR A 121 -29.24 9.00 20.47
C THR A 121 -29.50 8.82 18.98
N ASP A 122 -28.50 9.01 18.10
CA ASP A 122 -28.67 8.95 16.63
C ASP A 122 -27.81 7.86 15.96
N TRP A 123 -27.29 6.92 16.75
CA TRP A 123 -26.38 5.86 16.31
C TRP A 123 -26.91 5.00 15.15
N GLU A 124 -28.10 4.43 15.30
CA GLU A 124 -28.68 3.53 14.29
C GLU A 124 -28.98 4.27 12.98
N LYS A 125 -29.44 5.53 13.11
CA LYS A 125 -29.67 6.40 11.97
C LYS A 125 -28.36 6.77 11.28
N THR A 126 -27.31 7.09 12.03
CA THR A 126 -25.96 7.38 11.48
C THR A 126 -25.41 6.17 10.72
N LYS A 127 -25.55 4.97 11.29
CA LYS A 127 -25.20 3.71 10.61
C LYS A 127 -26.01 3.52 9.33
N LEU A 128 -27.30 3.83 9.34
CA LEU A 128 -28.17 3.75 8.16
C LEU A 128 -27.78 4.77 7.07
N GLU A 129 -27.48 6.00 7.45
CA GLU A 129 -26.99 7.06 6.55
C GLU A 129 -25.67 6.64 5.89
N TRP A 130 -24.73 6.10 6.68
CA TRP A 130 -23.48 5.57 6.16
C TRP A 130 -23.71 4.44 5.14
N LYS A 131 -24.59 3.48 5.46
CA LYS A 131 -24.98 2.41 4.52
C LYS A 131 -25.54 2.98 3.22
N GLY A 132 -26.38 4.03 3.31
CA GLY A 132 -26.92 4.73 2.16
C GLY A 132 -25.84 5.36 1.28
N GLU A 133 -24.84 5.99 1.89
CA GLU A 133 -23.70 6.56 1.18
C GLU A 133 -22.85 5.49 0.48
N ILE A 134 -22.61 4.34 1.11
CA ILE A 134 -21.90 3.23 0.46
C ILE A 134 -22.68 2.70 -0.76
N VAL A 135 -24.00 2.53 -0.65
CA VAL A 135 -24.83 2.12 -1.79
C VAL A 135 -24.73 3.16 -2.92
N ARG A 136 -24.84 4.46 -2.57
CA ARG A 136 -24.73 5.56 -3.54
C ARG A 136 -23.37 5.56 -4.26
N LEU A 137 -22.30 5.19 -3.58
CA LEU A 137 -20.93 5.21 -4.12
C LEU A 137 -20.53 3.93 -4.86
N GLY A 138 -21.04 2.77 -4.47
CA GLY A 138 -20.54 1.47 -4.94
C GLY A 138 -21.52 0.65 -5.78
N ALA A 139 -22.83 0.71 -5.52
CA ALA A 139 -23.79 -0.25 -6.09
C ALA A 139 -23.93 -0.16 -7.61
N ARG A 140 -23.58 0.97 -8.23
CA ARG A 140 -23.66 1.12 -9.69
C ARG A 140 -22.45 0.52 -10.42
N VAL A 141 -21.56 -0.19 -9.73
CA VAL A 141 -20.57 -1.07 -10.37
C VAL A 141 -21.25 -2.15 -11.24
N PHE A 142 -22.44 -2.62 -10.82
CA PHE A 142 -23.26 -3.58 -11.59
C PHE A 142 -23.87 -2.99 -12.87
N GLU A 143 -23.83 -1.66 -13.05
CA GLU A 143 -24.18 -1.01 -14.33
C GLU A 143 -22.98 -0.95 -15.28
N ILE A 144 -21.76 -1.03 -14.73
CA ILE A 144 -20.51 -0.99 -15.51
C ILE A 144 -20.23 -2.36 -16.12
N GLU A 145 -20.38 -3.41 -15.33
CA GLU A 145 -20.10 -4.80 -15.73
C GLU A 145 -20.92 -5.78 -14.89
N ASP A 146 -20.98 -7.05 -15.32
CA ASP A 146 -21.44 -8.16 -14.48
C ASP A 146 -20.23 -8.74 -13.72
N PRO A 147 -20.13 -8.57 -12.38
CA PRO A 147 -19.00 -9.09 -11.59
C PRO A 147 -18.81 -10.61 -11.68
N ARG A 148 -19.88 -11.34 -12.00
CA ARG A 148 -19.87 -12.81 -12.13
C ARG A 148 -19.18 -13.28 -13.41
N GLN A 149 -19.04 -12.38 -14.39
CA GLN A 149 -18.37 -12.65 -15.67
C GLN A 149 -16.89 -12.21 -15.64
N GLN A 150 -16.42 -11.62 -14.53
CA GLN A 150 -15.05 -11.15 -14.42
C GLN A 150 -14.15 -12.22 -13.79
N THR A 151 -13.03 -12.47 -14.46
CA THR A 151 -12.01 -13.40 -13.98
C THR A 151 -10.93 -12.64 -13.25
N THR A 152 -11.14 -12.41 -11.96
CA THR A 152 -10.21 -11.66 -11.11
C THR A 152 -8.93 -12.45 -10.89
N TYR A 153 -7.79 -11.90 -11.31
CA TYR A 153 -6.46 -12.43 -10.95
C TYR A 153 -6.12 -12.08 -9.50
N LYS A 154 -6.28 -10.79 -9.14
CA LYS A 154 -5.99 -10.30 -7.79
C LYS A 154 -6.72 -8.98 -7.53
N THR A 155 -7.34 -8.87 -6.37
CA THR A 155 -7.80 -7.59 -5.80
C THR A 155 -6.70 -7.00 -4.93
N GLU A 156 -6.67 -5.67 -4.80
CA GLU A 156 -5.70 -4.93 -3.97
C GLU A 156 -4.25 -5.42 -4.19
N MET A 157 -3.88 -5.61 -5.46
CA MET A 157 -2.57 -6.14 -5.84
C MET A 157 -1.48 -5.14 -5.43
N SER A 158 -0.77 -5.46 -4.36
CA SER A 158 0.39 -4.70 -3.92
C SER A 158 1.56 -4.87 -4.90
N PHE A 159 2.25 -3.77 -5.13
CA PHE A 159 3.60 -3.77 -5.69
C PHE A 159 4.45 -2.90 -4.78
N GLU A 160 5.48 -3.49 -4.18
CA GLU A 160 6.44 -2.78 -3.35
C GLU A 160 7.86 -3.12 -3.83
N GLY A 161 8.72 -2.12 -3.93
CA GLY A 161 10.12 -2.34 -4.31
C GLY A 161 10.36 -2.62 -5.79
N VAL A 162 9.33 -2.56 -6.63
CA VAL A 162 9.51 -2.63 -8.10
C VAL A 162 10.16 -1.36 -8.63
N THR A 163 10.91 -1.48 -9.72
CA THR A 163 11.52 -0.33 -10.38
C THR A 163 10.87 -0.08 -11.73
N ILE A 164 10.24 1.08 -11.88
CA ILE A 164 9.57 1.48 -13.13
C ILE A 164 10.16 2.79 -13.65
N ALA A 165 9.76 3.23 -14.85
CA ALA A 165 10.14 4.53 -15.39
C ALA A 165 11.67 4.79 -15.37
N GLY A 166 12.48 3.80 -15.75
CA GLY A 166 13.94 3.93 -15.76
C GLY A 166 14.56 3.97 -14.36
N GLY A 167 14.03 3.16 -13.44
CA GLY A 167 14.64 2.91 -12.14
C GLY A 167 13.98 3.61 -10.94
N VAL A 168 12.85 4.30 -11.12
CA VAL A 168 12.14 4.88 -9.97
C VAL A 168 11.63 3.75 -9.08
N PRO A 169 12.05 3.68 -7.80
CA PRO A 169 11.47 2.73 -6.85
C PRO A 169 9.99 3.10 -6.68
N ALA A 170 9.09 2.18 -6.98
CA ALA A 170 7.66 2.42 -6.94
C ALA A 170 6.97 1.54 -5.92
N MET A 171 5.87 2.07 -5.39
CA MET A 171 4.99 1.33 -4.49
C MET A 171 3.52 1.70 -4.69
N GLY A 172 2.63 0.76 -4.43
CA GLY A 172 1.19 1.03 -4.45
C GLY A 172 0.35 -0.23 -4.41
N PHE A 173 -0.95 -0.01 -4.58
CA PHE A 173 -1.98 -1.03 -4.66
C PHE A 173 -2.81 -0.78 -5.91
N ILE A 174 -3.06 -1.85 -6.66
CA ILE A 174 -3.95 -1.84 -7.82
C ILE A 174 -5.27 -2.46 -7.36
N ASP A 175 -6.35 -1.68 -7.41
CA ASP A 175 -7.65 -2.09 -6.85
C ASP A 175 -8.09 -3.47 -7.38
N ARG A 176 -7.97 -3.69 -8.70
CA ARG A 176 -8.27 -5.00 -9.30
C ARG A 176 -7.46 -5.25 -10.58
N VAL A 177 -6.96 -6.48 -10.70
CA VAL A 177 -6.37 -7.02 -11.93
C VAL A 177 -7.19 -8.24 -12.35
N ASP A 178 -7.68 -8.22 -13.57
CA ASP A 178 -8.46 -9.31 -14.19
C ASP A 178 -7.63 -10.00 -15.28
N VAL A 179 -8.02 -11.23 -15.61
CA VAL A 179 -7.58 -11.96 -16.81
C VAL A 179 -8.69 -11.85 -17.86
N ILE A 180 -8.32 -11.45 -19.07
CA ILE A 180 -9.21 -11.33 -20.23
C ILE A 180 -8.62 -12.05 -21.43
N VAL A 181 -9.45 -12.52 -22.36
CA VAL A 181 -8.96 -13.05 -23.64
C VAL A 181 -8.85 -11.92 -24.66
N VAL A 182 -7.65 -11.73 -25.21
CA VAL A 182 -7.39 -10.84 -26.33
C VAL A 182 -6.68 -11.62 -27.43
N ARG A 183 -7.33 -11.78 -28.59
CA ARG A 183 -6.81 -12.57 -29.73
C ARG A 183 -6.39 -13.98 -29.31
N GLU A 184 -7.31 -14.71 -28.66
CA GLU A 184 -7.12 -16.09 -28.19
C GLU A 184 -5.99 -16.28 -27.16
N LYS A 185 -5.55 -15.20 -26.52
CA LYS A 185 -4.53 -15.23 -25.46
C LYS A 185 -5.05 -14.54 -24.22
N ASP A 186 -4.83 -15.17 -23.07
CA ASP A 186 -5.05 -14.55 -21.78
C ASP A 186 -4.09 -13.38 -21.59
N ARG A 187 -4.64 -12.23 -21.21
CA ARG A 187 -3.92 -10.97 -20.95
C ARG A 187 -4.47 -10.33 -19.69
N PHE A 188 -3.66 -9.48 -19.05
CA PHE A 188 -4.13 -8.70 -17.91
C PHE A 188 -4.98 -7.49 -18.32
N LYS A 189 -6.06 -7.24 -17.57
CA LYS A 189 -6.82 -5.99 -17.53
C LYS A 189 -6.64 -5.35 -16.16
N ILE A 190 -6.25 -4.09 -16.12
CA ILE A 190 -6.13 -3.32 -14.88
C ILE A 190 -7.41 -2.51 -14.69
N VAL A 191 -7.96 -2.53 -13.48
CA VAL A 191 -9.15 -1.75 -13.11
C VAL A 191 -8.85 -0.95 -11.85
N ASP A 192 -9.05 0.37 -11.92
CA ASP A 192 -8.96 1.30 -10.79
C ASP A 192 -10.36 1.87 -10.50
N LEU A 193 -10.79 1.77 -9.26
CA LEU A 193 -12.10 2.22 -8.80
C LEU A 193 -12.01 3.70 -8.38
N LYS A 194 -13.04 4.47 -8.75
CA LYS A 194 -13.19 5.87 -8.37
C LYS A 194 -14.62 6.16 -7.98
N THR A 195 -14.81 6.58 -6.73
CA THR A 195 -16.11 7.06 -6.21
C THR A 195 -16.43 8.50 -6.63
N GLY A 196 -15.43 9.23 -7.16
CA GLY A 196 -15.57 10.61 -7.63
C GLY A 196 -16.10 10.75 -9.06
N LYS A 197 -16.27 12.00 -9.52
CA LYS A 197 -16.67 12.29 -10.90
C LYS A 197 -15.52 12.09 -11.89
N MET A 198 -15.84 11.59 -13.07
CA MET A 198 -14.96 11.66 -14.23
C MET A 198 -14.76 13.12 -14.66
N LYS A 199 -13.52 13.47 -15.01
CA LYS A 199 -13.19 14.76 -15.62
C LYS A 199 -13.82 14.88 -17.00
N SER A 200 -14.31 16.06 -17.35
CA SER A 200 -14.77 16.32 -18.71
C SER A 200 -13.62 16.18 -19.72
N ALA A 201 -13.93 15.90 -21.00
CA ALA A 201 -12.92 15.85 -22.04
C ALA A 201 -12.12 17.17 -22.16
N PHE A 202 -12.77 18.31 -21.88
CA PHE A 202 -12.10 19.60 -21.81
C PHE A 202 -11.09 19.66 -20.65
N ASP A 203 -11.48 19.21 -19.46
CA ASP A 203 -10.61 19.24 -18.28
C ASP A 203 -9.41 18.28 -18.42
N LEU A 204 -9.62 17.11 -19.03
CA LEU A 204 -8.53 16.16 -19.33
C LEU A 204 -7.48 16.80 -20.25
N ARG A 205 -7.91 17.54 -21.29
CA ARG A 205 -6.99 18.27 -22.18
C ARG A 205 -6.30 19.45 -21.49
N ARG A 206 -7.03 20.19 -20.66
CA ARG A 206 -6.54 21.42 -20.03
C ARG A 206 -5.59 21.17 -18.86
N TYR A 207 -5.88 20.15 -18.06
CA TYR A 207 -5.25 19.91 -16.76
C TYR A 207 -4.56 18.55 -16.64
N GLY A 208 -4.60 17.73 -17.70
CA GLY A 208 -3.99 16.41 -17.73
C GLY A 208 -4.87 15.30 -17.17
N ASP A 209 -4.44 14.07 -17.45
CA ASP A 209 -5.12 12.82 -17.15
C ASP A 209 -4.38 12.02 -16.07
N ASP A 210 -4.45 12.50 -14.84
CA ASP A 210 -3.79 11.90 -13.68
C ASP A 210 -4.31 10.50 -13.34
N HIS A 211 -5.60 10.21 -13.57
CA HIS A 211 -6.10 8.84 -13.38
C HIS A 211 -5.59 7.90 -14.49
N GLY A 212 -5.46 8.39 -15.73
CA GLY A 212 -4.86 7.61 -16.81
C GLY A 212 -3.37 7.36 -16.58
N ASP A 213 -2.63 8.36 -16.09
CA ASP A 213 -1.23 8.20 -15.68
C ASP A 213 -1.08 7.14 -14.57
N GLN A 214 -2.01 7.10 -13.62
CA GLN A 214 -2.04 6.08 -12.57
C GLN A 214 -2.20 4.66 -13.15
N ILE A 215 -3.12 4.46 -14.09
CA ILE A 215 -3.31 3.17 -14.78
C ILE A 215 -2.06 2.74 -15.56
N ARG A 216 -1.36 3.68 -16.21
CA ARG A 216 -0.11 3.38 -16.94
C ARG A 216 1.03 3.01 -16.01
N ILE A 217 1.15 3.68 -14.85
CA ILE A 217 2.08 3.28 -13.78
C ILE A 217 1.76 1.87 -13.30
N TYR A 218 0.48 1.54 -13.13
CA TYR A 218 0.04 0.20 -12.75
C TYR A 218 0.35 -0.84 -13.83
N SER A 219 0.27 -0.49 -15.11
CA SER A 219 0.67 -1.37 -16.21
C SER A 219 2.15 -1.71 -16.19
N ASP A 220 3.03 -0.72 -15.96
CA ASP A 220 4.45 -0.98 -15.73
C ASP A 220 4.65 -1.86 -14.47
N ALA A 221 3.93 -1.59 -13.37
CA ALA A 221 4.05 -2.40 -12.15
C ALA A 221 3.59 -3.86 -12.33
N VAL A 222 2.46 -4.10 -13.01
CA VAL A 222 2.00 -5.46 -13.36
C VAL A 222 3.03 -6.17 -14.21
N ARG A 223 3.64 -5.48 -15.17
CA ARG A 223 4.72 -6.04 -15.98
C ARG A 223 5.93 -6.43 -15.13
N GLU A 224 6.35 -5.59 -14.20
CA GLU A 224 7.50 -5.91 -13.33
C GLU A 224 7.19 -7.10 -12.40
N VAL A 225 5.96 -7.20 -11.89
CA VAL A 225 5.57 -8.28 -10.97
C VAL A 225 5.30 -9.60 -11.69
N THR A 226 4.66 -9.56 -12.86
CA THR A 226 4.18 -10.76 -13.56
C THR A 226 5.03 -11.13 -14.78
N GLY A 227 5.88 -10.23 -15.27
CA GLY A 227 6.59 -10.38 -16.54
C GLY A 227 5.74 -10.09 -17.78
N GLU A 228 4.45 -9.76 -17.62
CA GLU A 228 3.54 -9.49 -18.74
C GLU A 228 2.86 -8.12 -18.60
N SER A 229 2.78 -7.39 -19.71
CA SER A 229 2.07 -6.11 -19.75
C SER A 229 0.57 -6.29 -19.87
N ALA A 230 -0.18 -5.48 -19.13
CA ALA A 230 -1.62 -5.38 -19.28
C ALA A 230 -1.99 -4.97 -20.71
N ALA A 231 -3.00 -5.63 -21.28
CA ALA A 231 -3.54 -5.29 -22.59
C ALA A 231 -4.54 -4.14 -22.50
N VAL A 232 -5.27 -4.06 -21.39
CA VAL A 232 -6.35 -3.10 -21.15
C VAL A 232 -6.16 -2.46 -19.79
N GLY A 233 -6.46 -1.17 -19.70
CA GLY A 233 -6.56 -0.45 -18.43
C GLY A 233 -7.86 0.32 -18.38
N GLU A 234 -8.60 0.24 -17.29
CA GLU A 234 -9.89 0.89 -17.11
C GLU A 234 -9.97 1.61 -15.77
N ILE A 235 -10.76 2.68 -15.75
CA ILE A 235 -11.17 3.33 -14.52
C ILE A 235 -12.68 3.20 -14.41
N HIS A 236 -13.14 2.66 -13.29
CA HIS A 236 -14.57 2.50 -13.01
C HIS A 236 -15.04 3.62 -12.08
N TYR A 237 -15.88 4.49 -12.59
CA TYR A 237 -16.52 5.55 -11.81
C TYR A 237 -17.80 5.00 -11.16
N THR A 238 -17.63 4.25 -10.07
CA THR A 238 -18.65 3.40 -9.46
C THR A 238 -19.90 4.16 -9.01
N GLN A 239 -19.77 5.41 -8.54
CA GLN A 239 -20.92 6.25 -8.22
C GLN A 239 -21.76 6.58 -9.48
N PHE A 240 -21.13 6.64 -10.64
CA PHE A 240 -21.71 7.14 -11.88
C PHE A 240 -22.13 6.03 -12.83
N GLY A 241 -21.82 4.77 -12.53
CA GLY A 241 -22.16 3.62 -13.39
C GLY A 241 -21.49 3.72 -14.76
N THR A 242 -20.28 4.27 -14.81
CA THR A 242 -19.55 4.44 -16.08
C THR A 242 -18.09 4.06 -15.93
N ALA A 243 -17.51 3.52 -16.99
CA ALA A 243 -16.09 3.21 -17.07
C ALA A 243 -15.42 4.01 -18.20
N ARG A 244 -14.11 4.13 -18.09
CA ARG A 244 -13.26 4.71 -19.13
C ARG A 244 -12.04 3.84 -19.37
N GLU A 245 -11.87 3.40 -20.60
CA GLU A 245 -10.65 2.76 -21.05
C GLU A 245 -9.50 3.76 -21.18
N ILE A 246 -8.30 3.33 -20.81
CA ILE A 246 -7.07 4.12 -20.80
C ILE A 246 -6.12 3.60 -21.86
N PRO A 247 -5.72 4.45 -22.82
CA PRO A 247 -4.72 4.08 -23.80
C PRO A 247 -3.39 3.69 -23.15
N LEU A 248 -2.96 2.46 -23.42
CA LEU A 248 -1.66 1.89 -23.02
C LEU A 248 -0.65 1.86 -24.18
N SER A 249 -0.82 2.71 -25.19
CA SER A 249 0.15 2.85 -26.29
C SER A 249 1.52 3.28 -25.77
N GLU A 250 2.59 2.79 -26.39
CA GLU A 250 3.97 3.08 -25.97
C GLU A 250 4.26 4.59 -25.83
N LEU A 251 3.72 5.41 -26.73
CA LEU A 251 3.84 6.88 -26.67
C LEU A 251 3.30 7.46 -25.36
N MET A 252 2.12 6.99 -24.93
CA MET A 252 1.48 7.46 -23.70
C MET A 252 2.19 6.92 -22.46
N MET A 253 2.63 5.66 -22.51
CA MET A 253 3.45 5.05 -21.47
C MET A 253 4.75 5.84 -21.26
N ASP A 254 5.44 6.21 -22.35
CA ASP A 254 6.67 7.00 -22.31
C ASP A 254 6.48 8.38 -21.67
N HIS A 255 5.39 9.07 -21.99
CA HIS A 255 5.06 10.34 -21.34
C HIS A 255 4.84 10.16 -19.84
N THR A 256 4.05 9.17 -19.44
CA THR A 256 3.81 8.89 -18.02
C THR A 256 5.11 8.50 -17.29
N ARG A 257 5.97 7.68 -17.89
CA ARG A 257 7.28 7.33 -17.31
C ARG A 257 8.17 8.56 -17.11
N LYS A 258 8.28 9.44 -18.10
CA LYS A 258 9.05 10.69 -17.99
C LYS A 258 8.52 11.58 -16.86
N ASP A 259 7.21 11.74 -16.78
CA ASP A 259 6.57 12.53 -15.73
C ASP A 259 6.77 11.92 -14.34
N PHE A 260 6.69 10.60 -14.22
CA PHE A 260 6.89 9.88 -12.97
C PHE A 260 8.35 9.97 -12.50
N ARG A 261 9.31 9.86 -13.42
CA ARG A 261 10.73 10.10 -13.14
C ARG A 261 10.99 11.54 -12.69
N ALA A 262 10.45 12.53 -13.39
CA ALA A 262 10.57 13.93 -13.00
C ALA A 262 9.97 14.19 -11.61
N ALA A 263 8.85 13.55 -11.28
CA ALA A 263 8.26 13.61 -9.95
C ALA A 263 9.19 13.03 -8.88
N TRP A 264 9.88 11.92 -9.16
CA TRP A 264 10.87 11.35 -8.24
C TRP A 264 12.05 12.29 -8.01
N ASP A 265 12.58 12.89 -9.07
CA ASP A 265 13.68 13.84 -8.99
C ASP A 265 13.27 15.08 -8.18
N ILE A 266 12.07 15.63 -8.40
CA ILE A 266 11.51 16.73 -7.60
C ILE A 266 11.40 16.34 -6.13
N HIS A 267 10.85 15.16 -5.83
CA HIS A 267 10.72 14.66 -4.46
C HIS A 267 12.07 14.62 -3.74
N ASN A 268 13.10 14.07 -4.40
CA ASN A 268 14.44 14.01 -3.84
C ASN A 268 15.02 15.41 -3.61
N ILE A 269 14.92 16.33 -4.58
CA ILE A 269 15.42 17.71 -4.44
C ILE A 269 14.81 18.42 -3.22
N VAL A 270 13.48 18.36 -3.05
CA VAL A 270 12.83 19.09 -1.94
C VAL A 270 13.03 18.42 -0.58
N THR A 271 13.20 17.10 -0.56
CA THR A 271 13.49 16.39 0.70
C THR A 271 14.96 16.50 1.08
N ASP A 272 15.90 16.41 0.14
CA ASP A 272 17.33 16.62 0.39
C ASP A 272 17.64 18.06 0.84
N SER A 273 16.87 19.04 0.37
CA SER A 273 17.03 20.45 0.82
C SER A 273 16.23 20.79 2.08
N GLY A 274 15.14 20.08 2.36
CA GLY A 274 14.17 20.43 3.39
C GLY A 274 13.38 21.71 3.07
N LYS A 275 13.38 22.15 1.80
CA LYS A 275 12.66 23.34 1.33
C LYS A 275 11.53 22.95 0.39
N PHE A 276 10.32 23.31 0.77
CA PHE A 276 9.11 22.99 0.03
C PHE A 276 8.48 24.27 -0.52
N PRO A 277 8.63 24.58 -1.82
CA PRO A 277 8.09 25.79 -2.40
C PRO A 277 6.55 25.82 -2.35
N THR A 278 6.01 27.02 -2.13
CA THR A 278 4.59 27.31 -2.31
C THR A 278 4.25 27.37 -3.80
N LYS A 279 3.00 27.08 -4.14
CA LYS A 279 2.43 27.28 -5.47
C LYS A 279 0.99 27.73 -5.31
N THR A 280 0.73 28.99 -5.64
CA THR A 280 -0.62 29.55 -5.57
C THR A 280 -1.44 29.09 -6.77
N GLY A 281 -2.74 28.88 -6.55
CA GLY A 281 -3.64 28.36 -7.58
C GLY A 281 -5.10 28.35 -7.13
N PRO A 282 -6.02 27.86 -7.97
CA PRO A 282 -7.44 27.77 -7.61
C PRO A 282 -7.66 26.84 -6.40
N LEU A 283 -6.84 25.81 -6.23
CA LEU A 283 -6.96 24.84 -5.14
C LEU A 283 -6.55 25.38 -3.76
N CYS A 284 -6.01 26.61 -3.67
CA CYS A 284 -5.66 27.21 -2.37
C CYS A 284 -6.85 27.28 -1.42
N GLY A 285 -8.09 27.48 -1.92
CA GLY A 285 -9.28 27.56 -1.07
C GLY A 285 -9.70 26.23 -0.43
N TRP A 286 -9.13 25.10 -0.87
CA TRP A 286 -9.30 23.78 -0.27
C TRP A 286 -8.04 23.30 0.47
N CYS A 287 -7.00 24.13 0.55
CA CYS A 287 -5.75 23.78 1.21
C CYS A 287 -5.91 23.89 2.73
N PRO A 288 -5.52 22.87 3.51
CA PRO A 288 -5.61 22.95 4.98
C PRO A 288 -4.71 24.05 5.57
N LEU A 289 -3.74 24.55 4.81
CA LEU A 289 -2.83 25.61 5.24
C LEU A 289 -3.30 27.02 4.88
N VAL A 290 -4.46 27.18 4.21
CA VAL A 290 -4.86 28.47 3.62
C VAL A 290 -4.88 29.61 4.64
N ASN A 291 -5.24 29.32 5.89
CA ASN A 291 -5.31 30.30 6.97
C ASN A 291 -3.92 30.71 7.51
N ALA A 292 -2.87 29.92 7.27
CA ALA A 292 -1.50 30.19 7.75
C ALA A 292 -0.49 30.47 6.63
N CYS A 293 -0.83 30.21 5.37
CA CYS A 293 0.09 30.27 4.25
C CYS A 293 0.36 31.72 3.78
N PRO A 294 1.61 32.22 3.84
CA PRO A 294 1.93 33.59 3.39
C PRO A 294 1.63 33.82 1.90
N ALA A 295 1.93 32.84 1.06
CA ALA A 295 1.68 32.91 -0.38
C ALA A 295 0.18 32.99 -0.71
N ALA A 296 -0.65 32.25 0.04
CA ALA A 296 -2.10 32.31 -0.11
C ALA A 296 -2.63 33.69 0.29
N LYS A 297 -2.17 34.22 1.43
CA LYS A 297 -2.51 35.57 1.90
C LYS A 297 -2.11 36.65 0.89
N ALA A 298 -0.88 36.60 0.38
CA ALA A 298 -0.38 37.55 -0.62
C ALA A 298 -1.18 37.50 -1.93
N ALA A 299 -1.64 36.31 -2.33
CA ALA A 299 -2.48 36.11 -3.51
C ALA A 299 -3.99 36.33 -3.25
N GLY A 300 -4.38 36.85 -2.08
CA GLY A 300 -5.79 37.10 -1.72
C GLY A 300 -6.65 35.84 -1.69
N LYS A 301 -6.05 34.68 -1.39
CA LYS A 301 -6.77 33.39 -1.29
C LYS A 301 -7.31 33.20 0.12
N SER A 302 -8.55 32.74 0.20
CA SER A 302 -9.23 32.36 1.44
C SER A 302 -9.85 30.97 1.30
N VAL A 303 -10.36 30.43 2.40
CA VAL A 303 -11.19 29.22 2.41
C VAL A 303 -12.33 29.38 1.38
N SER A 304 -12.60 28.33 0.62
CA SER A 304 -13.72 28.28 -0.31
C SER A 304 -15.03 28.02 0.44
N ASP A 305 -16.11 28.72 0.06
CA ASP A 305 -17.45 28.52 0.65
C ASP A 305 -18.01 27.10 0.41
N LYS A 306 -17.35 26.31 -0.46
CA LYS A 306 -17.70 24.92 -0.76
C LYS A 306 -17.03 23.90 0.16
N VAL A 307 -16.12 24.32 1.03
CA VAL A 307 -15.53 23.42 2.03
C VAL A 307 -16.56 23.23 3.14
N LYS A 308 -16.98 21.98 3.36
CA LYS A 308 -17.97 21.64 4.39
C LYS A 308 -17.38 21.75 5.80
N ASP A 309 -16.12 21.36 5.94
CA ASP A 309 -15.41 21.34 7.21
C ASP A 309 -14.59 22.61 7.40
N VAL A 310 -14.59 23.16 8.61
CA VAL A 310 -13.80 24.35 8.91
C VAL A 310 -12.31 23.98 8.90
N PRO A 311 -11.49 24.50 7.96
CA PRO A 311 -10.08 24.17 7.94
C PRO A 311 -9.40 24.72 9.19
N PRO A 312 -8.29 24.10 9.65
CA PRO A 312 -7.58 24.56 10.83
C PRO A 312 -7.23 26.05 10.79
N SER A 313 -7.42 26.73 11.92
CA SER A 313 -6.96 28.11 12.09
C SER A 313 -5.42 28.18 12.09
N ALA A 314 -4.87 29.38 11.85
CA ALA A 314 -3.43 29.59 11.93
C ALA A 314 -2.84 29.21 13.30
N VAL A 315 -3.61 29.44 14.38
CA VAL A 315 -3.23 29.09 15.75
C VAL A 315 -3.18 27.57 15.94
N GLN A 316 -4.17 26.82 15.43
CA GLN A 316 -4.19 25.36 15.50
C GLN A 316 -3.06 24.73 14.67
N LEU A 317 -2.79 25.27 13.47
CA LEU A 317 -1.66 24.82 12.65
C LEU A 317 -0.32 25.07 13.36
N GLY A 318 -0.18 26.24 13.99
CA GLY A 318 0.98 26.62 14.79
C GLY A 318 2.30 26.64 14.02
N ILE A 319 2.27 26.87 12.70
CA ILE A 319 3.46 26.99 11.86
C ILE A 319 4.07 28.39 12.06
N PRO A 320 5.25 28.54 12.67
CA PRO A 320 5.88 29.85 12.85
C PRO A 320 6.37 30.42 11.52
N THR A 321 6.50 31.75 11.45
CA THR A 321 7.23 32.43 10.36
C THR A 321 8.62 32.81 10.85
N VAL A 322 9.63 32.50 10.06
CA VAL A 322 11.04 32.77 10.35
C VAL A 322 11.67 33.62 9.24
N ARG A 323 12.86 34.16 9.53
CA ARG A 323 13.66 34.91 8.56
C ARG A 323 14.06 34.04 7.36
N THR A 324 14.29 34.67 6.20
CA THR A 324 14.54 33.97 4.93
C THR A 324 15.87 33.19 4.88
N ASP A 325 16.81 33.54 5.76
CA ASP A 325 18.11 32.89 5.98
C ASP A 325 18.09 31.93 7.19
N ALA A 326 16.90 31.53 7.66
CA ALA A 326 16.77 30.56 8.74
C ALA A 326 17.41 29.23 8.36
N VAL A 327 18.06 28.59 9.33
CA VAL A 327 18.62 27.25 9.18
C VAL A 327 17.46 26.28 8.92
N HIS A 328 17.65 25.42 7.93
CA HIS A 328 16.71 24.38 7.55
C HIS A 328 17.44 23.05 7.44
N PHE A 329 16.72 21.95 7.67
CA PHE A 329 17.27 20.61 7.64
C PHE A 329 16.67 19.81 6.51
N GLY A 330 17.54 19.39 5.59
CA GLY A 330 17.21 18.37 4.62
C GLY A 330 17.32 16.96 5.19
N SER A 331 17.00 16.00 4.35
CA SER A 331 17.18 14.59 4.67
C SER A 331 18.65 14.23 4.89
N LYS A 332 18.91 13.39 5.90
CA LYS A 332 20.24 12.81 6.15
C LYS A 332 20.39 11.43 5.51
N LEU A 333 19.30 10.86 5.03
CA LEU A 333 19.30 9.56 4.37
C LEU A 333 19.98 9.69 3.00
N PRO A 334 20.67 8.63 2.53
CA PRO A 334 21.19 8.63 1.17
C PRO A 334 20.03 8.79 0.18
N VAL A 335 20.34 9.35 -1.00
CA VAL A 335 19.39 9.35 -2.11
C VAL A 335 18.98 7.91 -2.35
N THR A 336 17.67 7.66 -2.29
CA THR A 336 17.06 6.39 -2.68
C THR A 336 17.16 6.28 -4.20
N ASN A 337 18.37 5.97 -4.66
CA ASN A 337 18.66 5.74 -6.06
C ASN A 337 18.08 4.38 -6.49
N PRO A 338 17.78 4.21 -7.80
CA PRO A 338 17.36 2.95 -8.36
C PRO A 338 18.29 1.81 -7.94
N VAL A 339 17.77 0.75 -7.36
CA VAL A 339 18.45 -0.54 -7.38
C VAL A 339 18.05 -1.20 -8.71
N VAL A 340 18.93 -1.18 -9.70
CA VAL A 340 18.74 -1.96 -10.93
C VAL A 340 19.29 -3.36 -10.67
N GLU A 341 18.43 -4.26 -10.23
CA GLU A 341 18.70 -5.70 -10.25
C GLU A 341 18.01 -6.28 -11.50
N PRO A 342 18.72 -7.08 -12.33
CA PRO A 342 18.10 -7.72 -13.49
C PRO A 342 17.14 -8.83 -13.02
N ILE A 343 15.85 -8.64 -13.27
CA ILE A 343 14.81 -9.61 -12.90
C ILE A 343 14.84 -10.79 -13.88
N ALA A 344 15.05 -12.00 -13.36
CA ALA A 344 14.86 -13.23 -14.10
C ALA A 344 13.36 -13.47 -14.35
N ALA A 345 12.91 -13.21 -15.57
CA ALA A 345 11.56 -13.50 -16.00
C ALA A 345 11.36 -15.01 -16.23
N SER A 346 10.78 -15.74 -15.27
CA SER A 346 9.98 -16.95 -15.55
C SER A 346 9.35 -17.53 -14.28
N ALA A 347 8.08 -17.18 -13.99
CA ALA A 347 7.23 -18.00 -13.12
C ALA A 347 5.72 -17.75 -13.31
N ALA A 348 5.29 -16.54 -13.73
CA ALA A 348 3.88 -16.17 -13.70
C ALA A 348 2.98 -16.86 -14.74
N ILE A 349 3.55 -17.40 -15.83
CA ILE A 349 2.79 -18.00 -16.95
C ILE A 349 2.02 -19.28 -16.51
N ALA A 350 2.44 -19.94 -15.42
CA ALA A 350 1.76 -21.15 -14.94
C ALA A 350 0.40 -20.89 -14.26
N ALA A 351 0.18 -19.69 -13.71
CA ALA A 351 -1.05 -19.36 -12.96
C ALA A 351 -2.21 -18.88 -13.85
N ILE A 352 -1.93 -18.57 -15.12
CA ILE A 352 -2.92 -18.04 -16.06
C ILE A 352 -3.88 -19.16 -16.56
N LYS A 353 -3.45 -20.42 -16.55
CA LYS A 353 -4.12 -21.54 -17.24
C LYS A 353 -5.35 -22.15 -16.55
N SER A 354 -5.80 -21.67 -15.39
CA SER A 354 -6.84 -22.36 -14.61
C SER A 354 -8.16 -21.59 -14.42
N ALA A 355 -8.40 -20.50 -15.15
CA ALA A 355 -9.62 -19.72 -14.98
C ALA A 355 -10.47 -19.68 -16.26
N PRO A 356 -11.81 -19.81 -16.17
CA PRO A 356 -12.68 -19.61 -17.32
C PRO A 356 -12.51 -18.17 -17.79
N SER A 357 -12.13 -18.00 -19.05
CA SER A 357 -11.73 -16.72 -19.62
C SER A 357 -12.89 -16.12 -20.40
N THR A 358 -13.28 -14.87 -20.11
CA THR A 358 -14.28 -14.16 -20.91
C THR A 358 -13.63 -13.38 -22.05
N GLU A 359 -14.27 -13.40 -23.22
CA GLU A 359 -13.81 -12.66 -24.38
C GLU A 359 -14.00 -11.15 -24.12
N PHE A 360 -12.91 -10.38 -24.23
CA PHE A 360 -13.00 -8.94 -24.06
C PHE A 360 -13.72 -8.32 -25.27
N ILE A 361 -14.92 -7.80 -25.03
CA ILE A 361 -15.63 -6.95 -25.98
C ILE A 361 -15.28 -5.50 -25.62
N PRO A 362 -14.58 -4.75 -26.49
CA PRO A 362 -14.25 -3.36 -26.22
C PRO A 362 -15.52 -2.57 -25.92
N LEU A 363 -15.46 -1.70 -24.89
CA LEU A 363 -16.53 -0.73 -24.60
C LEU A 363 -16.83 0.03 -25.90
N SER A 364 -18.08 -0.05 -26.36
CA SER A 364 -18.49 0.48 -27.67
C SER A 364 -17.97 1.90 -27.90
N ASP A 365 -17.20 2.08 -28.97
CA ASP A 365 -16.73 3.36 -29.49
C ASP A 365 -17.92 4.24 -29.89
N THR A 366 -18.53 4.92 -28.93
CA THR A 366 -19.08 6.24 -29.22
C THR A 366 -17.95 7.23 -29.05
N ALA A 367 -17.15 7.35 -30.11
CA ALA A 367 -16.06 8.32 -30.16
C ALA A 367 -16.62 9.73 -29.86
N PRO A 368 -16.12 10.45 -28.85
CA PRO A 368 -16.22 11.91 -28.90
C PRO A 368 -15.44 12.36 -30.14
N ALA A 369 -16.11 13.12 -31.01
CA ALA A 369 -15.61 13.57 -32.30
C ALA A 369 -14.10 13.90 -32.28
N ASP A 370 -13.37 13.31 -33.24
CA ASP A 370 -11.95 13.56 -33.49
C ASP A 370 -11.71 15.07 -33.73
N PRO A 371 -10.94 15.77 -32.86
CA PRO A 371 -10.64 17.18 -33.04
C PRO A 371 -9.50 17.45 -34.03
N PHE A 372 -8.96 16.43 -34.72
CA PHE A 372 -7.84 16.57 -35.66
C PHE A 372 -8.16 16.13 -37.10
N ALA A 373 -9.39 15.74 -37.41
CA ALA A 373 -9.81 15.45 -38.78
C ALA A 373 -10.20 16.73 -39.54
N GLY A 374 -9.20 17.38 -40.14
CA GLY A 374 -9.42 18.49 -41.06
C GLY A 374 -8.19 18.79 -41.92
N ALA A 375 -7.98 18.03 -43.00
CA ALA A 375 -7.42 18.50 -44.27
C ALA A 375 -7.34 17.36 -45.31
N ASP A 376 -8.20 17.46 -46.32
CA ASP A 376 -8.01 17.13 -47.74
C ASP A 376 -7.65 15.71 -48.26
N THR A 377 -8.67 15.19 -48.96
CA THR A 377 -8.68 14.68 -50.36
C THR A 377 -8.43 13.21 -50.71
N ALA A 378 -9.35 12.77 -51.59
CA ALA A 378 -9.22 11.80 -52.69
C ALA A 378 -9.50 10.31 -52.42
N GLN A 379 -10.71 9.93 -52.85
CA GLN A 379 -11.08 8.70 -53.58
C GLN A 379 -9.96 7.69 -53.87
N THR A 380 -10.19 6.41 -53.52
CA THR A 380 -10.49 5.35 -54.52
C THR A 380 -10.89 4.04 -53.84
N ALA A 381 -11.83 3.35 -54.48
CA ALA A 381 -12.35 2.04 -54.13
C ALA A 381 -11.43 0.91 -54.62
N SER A 382 -11.45 -0.25 -53.94
CA SER A 382 -11.69 -1.56 -54.58
C SER A 382 -11.48 -2.75 -53.63
N ASN A 383 -12.54 -3.57 -53.51
CA ASN A 383 -12.63 -5.04 -53.55
C ASN A 383 -11.43 -5.92 -53.14
N SER A 384 -11.70 -6.92 -52.28
CA SER A 384 -11.75 -8.37 -52.63
C SER A 384 -11.77 -9.22 -51.33
N THR A 385 -12.88 -9.82 -50.92
CA THR A 385 -13.34 -11.22 -51.17
C THR A 385 -12.34 -12.35 -50.94
N ALA A 386 -12.73 -13.21 -49.99
CA ALA A 386 -12.70 -14.68 -49.99
C ALA A 386 -11.35 -15.42 -49.86
N HIS A 387 -11.27 -16.25 -48.80
CA HIS A 387 -11.04 -17.69 -48.97
C HIS A 387 -11.47 -18.49 -47.73
N VAL A 388 -12.46 -19.36 -47.91
CA VAL A 388 -12.67 -20.62 -47.19
C VAL A 388 -11.93 -21.70 -47.98
N PRO A 389 -11.37 -22.72 -47.32
CA PRO A 389 -11.91 -24.07 -47.53
C PRO A 389 -12.10 -24.88 -46.23
N ASP A 390 -13.21 -25.61 -46.21
CA ASP A 390 -13.46 -26.82 -45.42
C ASP A 390 -12.32 -27.85 -45.55
N ASP A 391 -12.10 -28.64 -44.51
CA ASP A 391 -12.02 -30.10 -44.67
C ASP A 391 -12.26 -30.82 -43.32
N LYS A 392 -13.22 -31.76 -43.35
CA LYS A 392 -13.52 -32.74 -42.29
C LYS A 392 -12.72 -34.01 -42.52
N ALA A 393 -12.22 -34.63 -41.45
CA ALA A 393 -11.97 -36.07 -41.42
C ALA A 393 -12.09 -36.63 -39.98
N ASP A 394 -12.80 -37.75 -39.86
CA ASP A 394 -13.24 -38.41 -38.65
C ASP A 394 -12.22 -39.43 -38.06
N ASN A 395 -12.42 -39.66 -36.75
CA ASN A 395 -12.38 -40.94 -36.01
C ASN A 395 -11.09 -41.61 -35.44
N ASN A 396 -11.22 -41.82 -34.12
CA ASN A 396 -10.89 -43.00 -33.30
C ASN A 396 -9.43 -43.29 -32.89
N GLY A 397 -9.17 -43.09 -31.59
CA GLY A 397 -8.12 -43.76 -30.82
C GLY A 397 -8.53 -43.87 -29.34
N THR A 398 -8.87 -45.08 -28.92
CA THR A 398 -9.17 -45.47 -27.54
C THR A 398 -7.93 -45.41 -26.64
N GLY A 399 -8.01 -44.69 -25.53
CA GLY A 399 -7.01 -44.67 -24.47
C GLY A 399 -7.66 -44.31 -23.13
N THR A 400 -7.80 -45.32 -22.28
CA THR A 400 -8.27 -45.37 -20.89
C THR A 400 -8.06 -44.14 -20.00
N ASN A 401 -9.16 -43.76 -19.32
CA ASN A 401 -9.29 -43.17 -17.97
C ASN A 401 -8.03 -43.18 -17.09
N ILE A 402 -7.71 -42.06 -16.41
CA ILE A 402 -7.74 -41.87 -14.95
C ILE A 402 -7.67 -40.36 -14.64
N MET A 403 -8.71 -39.85 -13.97
CA MET A 403 -8.68 -38.58 -13.25
C MET A 403 -7.59 -38.61 -12.17
N SER A 404 -6.72 -37.60 -12.13
CA SER A 404 -6.16 -37.14 -10.85
C SER A 404 -6.42 -35.64 -10.74
N ILE A 405 -7.57 -35.28 -10.17
CA ILE A 405 -7.70 -33.96 -9.55
C ILE A 405 -6.70 -34.00 -8.40
N ALA A 406 -5.62 -33.22 -8.50
CA ALA A 406 -4.67 -33.10 -7.40
C ALA A 406 -5.47 -32.76 -6.14
N GLU A 407 -5.38 -33.61 -5.12
CA GLU A 407 -6.09 -33.36 -3.88
C GLU A 407 -5.71 -31.98 -3.33
N SER A 408 -6.71 -31.16 -3.00
CA SER A 408 -6.48 -29.84 -2.39
C SER A 408 -5.56 -29.98 -1.17
N LEU A 409 -4.50 -29.16 -1.11
CA LEU A 409 -3.53 -29.11 -0.01
C LEU A 409 -4.15 -28.52 1.27
N PHE A 410 -5.14 -27.65 1.11
CA PHE A 410 -5.89 -27.01 2.20
C PHE A 410 -7.36 -27.42 2.17
N SER A 411 -8.03 -27.26 3.30
CA SER A 411 -9.49 -27.15 3.37
C SER A 411 -9.85 -25.73 3.79
N GLU A 412 -11.09 -25.29 3.58
CA GLU A 412 -11.53 -23.95 3.97
C GLU A 412 -12.67 -24.03 4.97
N GLY A 413 -12.70 -23.11 5.94
CA GLY A 413 -13.76 -23.03 6.94
C GLY A 413 -13.47 -21.98 8.01
N LYS A 414 -13.92 -22.22 9.24
CA LYS A 414 -13.88 -21.18 10.28
C LYS A 414 -12.45 -20.96 10.81
N PRO A 415 -12.00 -19.71 11.06
CA PRO A 415 -10.61 -19.44 11.43
C PRO A 415 -10.08 -20.11 12.71
N TRP A 416 -10.96 -20.56 13.61
CA TRP A 416 -10.58 -21.26 14.85
C TRP A 416 -10.59 -22.79 14.71
N GLU A 417 -10.81 -23.31 13.50
CA GLU A 417 -10.71 -24.73 13.19
C GLU A 417 -9.37 -24.96 12.49
N ALA A 418 -8.34 -25.38 13.23
CA ALA A 418 -6.99 -25.59 12.66
C ALA A 418 -6.97 -26.62 11.52
N THR A 419 -7.83 -27.65 11.58
CA THR A 419 -7.95 -28.67 10.55
C THR A 419 -9.40 -28.97 10.22
N ILE A 420 -9.66 -29.22 8.94
CA ILE A 420 -10.96 -29.65 8.41
C ILE A 420 -10.71 -30.89 7.56
N ASN A 421 -11.44 -31.97 7.82
CA ASN A 421 -11.28 -33.25 7.11
C ASN A 421 -9.84 -33.79 7.11
N GLY A 422 -9.10 -33.58 8.20
CA GLY A 422 -7.71 -34.03 8.33
C GLY A 422 -6.68 -33.19 7.54
N LYS A 423 -7.12 -32.12 6.86
CA LYS A 423 -6.26 -31.17 6.14
C LYS A 423 -6.18 -29.85 6.90
N LEU A 424 -5.09 -29.13 6.71
CA LEU A 424 -4.91 -27.79 7.27
C LEU A 424 -5.99 -26.86 6.72
N ASN A 425 -6.69 -26.13 7.60
CA ASN A 425 -7.67 -25.14 7.17
C ASN A 425 -6.95 -23.86 6.74
N GLY A 426 -7.08 -23.45 5.48
CA GLY A 426 -6.43 -22.26 4.89
C GLY A 426 -6.76 -20.97 5.63
N ALA A 427 -7.98 -20.85 6.17
CA ALA A 427 -8.42 -19.70 6.95
C ALA A 427 -7.97 -19.71 8.43
N SER A 428 -7.31 -20.78 8.90
CA SER A 428 -6.99 -20.94 10.33
C SER A 428 -5.78 -20.12 10.80
N TYR A 429 -5.72 -19.82 12.10
CA TYR A 429 -4.53 -19.20 12.69
C TYR A 429 -3.29 -20.08 12.53
N ALA A 430 -3.46 -21.40 12.60
CA ALA A 430 -2.41 -22.37 12.29
C ALA A 430 -1.89 -22.21 10.86
N ALA A 431 -2.76 -22.06 9.86
CA ALA A 431 -2.34 -21.85 8.47
C ALA A 431 -1.57 -20.53 8.29
N ILE A 432 -2.03 -19.44 8.90
CA ILE A 432 -1.31 -18.16 8.91
C ILE A 432 0.09 -18.35 9.52
N ALA A 433 0.19 -19.08 10.63
CA ALA A 433 1.47 -19.32 11.28
C ALA A 433 2.43 -20.11 10.39
N VAL A 434 2.04 -21.32 9.96
CA VAL A 434 2.96 -22.25 9.26
C VAL A 434 3.29 -21.84 7.84
N THR A 435 2.43 -21.06 7.17
CA THR A 435 2.72 -20.56 5.82
C THR A 435 3.58 -19.29 5.82
N SER A 436 3.57 -18.50 6.90
CA SER A 436 4.34 -17.25 6.99
C SER A 436 5.83 -17.45 7.29
N ILE A 437 6.20 -18.52 7.99
CA ILE A 437 7.59 -18.80 8.36
C ILE A 437 8.47 -19.07 7.12
N PRO A 438 8.07 -19.92 6.15
CA PRO A 438 8.87 -20.10 4.94
C PRO A 438 8.92 -18.85 4.05
N GLN A 439 7.92 -17.97 4.11
CA GLN A 439 7.98 -16.65 3.45
C GLN A 439 9.09 -15.79 4.07
N MET A 440 9.14 -15.72 5.40
CA MET A 440 10.21 -15.02 6.12
C MET A 440 11.60 -15.63 5.85
N ALA A 441 11.71 -16.96 5.79
CA ALA A 441 12.95 -17.63 5.42
C ALA A 441 13.40 -17.25 3.98
N GLY A 442 12.46 -17.21 3.04
CA GLY A 442 12.72 -16.77 1.67
C GLY A 442 13.23 -15.32 1.61
N GLU A 443 12.57 -14.39 2.31
CA GLU A 443 13.00 -12.99 2.44
C GLU A 443 14.46 -12.89 2.91
N LEU A 444 14.79 -13.57 4.00
CA LEU A 444 16.13 -13.54 4.60
C LEU A 444 17.22 -14.15 3.70
N LEU A 445 16.89 -15.19 2.93
CA LEU A 445 17.81 -15.77 1.95
C LEU A 445 18.07 -14.81 0.80
N ILE A 446 17.02 -14.16 0.27
CA ILE A 446 17.14 -13.16 -0.80
C ILE A 446 18.00 -11.99 -0.33
N GLU A 447 17.71 -11.43 0.84
CA GLU A 447 18.46 -10.30 1.42
C GLU A 447 19.96 -10.63 1.62
N ALA A 448 20.26 -11.89 1.93
CA ALA A 448 21.63 -12.38 2.10
C ALA A 448 22.31 -12.83 0.80
N GLY A 449 21.63 -12.68 -0.36
CA GLY A 449 22.14 -13.13 -1.66
C GLY A 449 22.36 -14.66 -1.72
N ARG A 450 21.57 -15.44 -0.98
CA ARG A 450 21.65 -16.90 -0.91
C ARG A 450 20.64 -17.54 -1.88
N PRO A 451 20.96 -18.71 -2.46
CA PRO A 451 20.05 -19.36 -3.39
C PRO A 451 18.76 -19.82 -2.71
N LEU A 452 17.63 -19.57 -3.38
CA LEU A 452 16.33 -20.11 -3.03
C LEU A 452 16.20 -21.52 -3.60
N ASN A 453 16.44 -22.53 -2.76
CA ASN A 453 16.15 -23.92 -3.08
C ASN A 453 15.47 -24.57 -1.88
N ASN A 454 14.83 -25.71 -2.10
CA ASN A 454 14.05 -26.40 -1.06
C ASN A 454 14.88 -26.63 0.21
N ALA A 455 16.14 -27.07 0.07
CA ALA A 455 16.98 -27.37 1.21
C ALA A 455 17.33 -26.13 2.05
N THR A 456 17.62 -24.98 1.44
CA THR A 456 17.94 -23.75 2.17
C THR A 456 16.71 -23.14 2.83
N ILE A 457 15.56 -23.17 2.13
CA ILE A 457 14.28 -22.69 2.65
C ILE A 457 13.83 -23.55 3.83
N ASP A 458 13.87 -24.89 3.71
CA ASP A 458 13.47 -25.81 4.76
C ASP A 458 14.31 -25.61 6.02
N ARG A 459 15.65 -25.54 5.88
CA ARG A 459 16.55 -25.38 7.04
C ARG A 459 16.34 -24.08 7.78
N LEU A 460 16.15 -22.98 7.05
CA LEU A 460 15.90 -21.70 7.69
C LEU A 460 14.47 -21.62 8.27
N THR A 461 13.50 -22.23 7.61
CA THR A 461 12.13 -22.37 8.13
C THR A 461 12.12 -23.13 9.45
N ASP A 462 12.82 -24.27 9.51
CA ASP A 462 12.97 -25.09 10.72
C ASP A 462 13.63 -24.31 11.85
N LEU A 463 14.71 -23.59 11.57
CA LEU A 463 15.40 -22.74 12.55
C LEU A 463 14.46 -21.71 13.18
N LEU A 464 13.70 -20.99 12.34
CA LEU A 464 12.76 -19.96 12.79
C LEU A 464 11.59 -20.59 13.56
N ALA A 465 11.07 -21.72 13.08
CA ALA A 465 10.01 -22.48 13.74
C ALA A 465 10.46 -22.98 15.12
N GLU A 466 11.70 -23.48 15.26
CA GLU A 466 12.24 -23.95 16.53
C GLU A 466 12.33 -22.81 17.56
N ILE A 467 12.73 -21.61 17.14
CA ILE A 467 12.72 -20.43 18.02
C ILE A 467 11.29 -20.14 18.48
N ILE A 468 10.31 -20.11 17.57
CA ILE A 468 8.91 -19.85 17.90
C ILE A 468 8.36 -20.89 18.87
N ILE A 469 8.58 -22.18 18.59
CA ILE A 469 8.15 -23.31 19.44
C ILE A 469 8.76 -23.16 20.84
N THR A 470 10.06 -22.90 20.91
CA THR A 470 10.79 -22.78 22.19
C THR A 470 10.27 -21.60 23.01
N VAL A 471 10.09 -20.43 22.39
CA VAL A 471 9.54 -19.25 23.05
C VAL A 471 8.11 -19.50 23.53
N GLN A 472 7.27 -20.10 22.69
CA GLN A 472 5.88 -20.39 23.04
C GLN A 472 5.79 -21.35 24.22
N LYS A 473 6.57 -22.44 24.23
CA LYS A 473 6.66 -23.36 25.36
C LYS A 473 7.10 -22.66 26.64
N ASP A 474 8.11 -21.79 26.58
CA ASP A 474 8.59 -21.05 27.75
C ASP A 474 7.50 -20.13 28.34
N VAL A 475 6.71 -19.45 27.51
CA VAL A 475 5.65 -18.55 28.00
C VAL A 475 4.32 -19.25 28.29
N ARG A 476 4.11 -20.47 27.80
CA ARG A 476 2.89 -21.28 28.00
C ARG A 476 3.06 -22.46 28.95
N GLY A 477 4.16 -22.55 29.69
CA GLY A 477 4.36 -23.63 30.68
C GLY A 477 4.60 -25.01 30.05
N GLY A 478 5.25 -25.05 28.89
CA GLY A 478 5.62 -26.28 28.17
C GLY A 478 4.70 -26.65 27.02
N GLU A 479 3.56 -25.98 26.88
CA GLU A 479 2.60 -26.23 25.81
C GLU A 479 2.94 -25.49 24.51
N PHE A 480 2.57 -26.09 23.38
CA PHE A 480 2.74 -25.53 22.06
C PHE A 480 1.57 -25.91 21.16
N ASN A 481 1.02 -24.92 20.45
CA ASN A 481 0.06 -25.14 19.37
C ASN A 481 0.18 -24.01 18.34
N TRP A 482 0.25 -24.37 17.06
CA TRP A 482 0.32 -23.40 15.95
C TRP A 482 -0.92 -22.50 15.87
N ASP A 483 -2.07 -22.99 16.35
CA ASP A 483 -3.34 -22.27 16.29
C ASP A 483 -3.52 -21.24 17.41
N ASP A 484 -2.62 -21.21 18.40
CA ASP A 484 -2.73 -20.24 19.49
C ASP A 484 -2.42 -18.82 18.99
N GLY A 485 -3.29 -17.86 19.30
CA GLY A 485 -3.09 -16.45 18.94
C GLY A 485 -1.81 -15.80 19.47
N ILE A 486 -1.16 -16.38 20.50
CA ILE A 486 0.15 -15.91 21.00
C ILE A 486 1.25 -16.06 19.94
N ASN A 487 1.13 -17.02 19.04
CA ASN A 487 2.09 -17.29 17.97
C ASN A 487 2.33 -16.04 17.11
N THR A 488 1.26 -15.30 16.78
CA THR A 488 1.35 -14.04 16.02
C THR A 488 2.22 -13.00 16.73
N ARG A 489 2.17 -12.92 18.07
CA ARG A 489 3.01 -11.99 18.84
C ARG A 489 4.46 -12.44 18.89
N ILE A 490 4.68 -13.75 19.01
CA ILE A 490 6.02 -14.35 18.99
C ILE A 490 6.69 -14.13 17.63
N ARG A 491 5.99 -14.34 16.51
CA ARG A 491 6.51 -14.07 15.16
C ARG A 491 6.88 -12.60 14.98
N GLY A 492 6.05 -11.66 15.45
CA GLY A 492 6.38 -10.23 15.41
C GLY A 492 7.63 -9.87 16.24
N ALA A 493 7.76 -10.46 17.44
CA ALA A 493 8.94 -10.29 18.29
C ALA A 493 10.21 -10.93 17.69
N LEU A 494 10.07 -12.06 16.99
CA LEU A 494 11.17 -12.71 16.29
C LEU A 494 11.65 -11.84 15.11
N ARG A 495 10.73 -11.24 14.35
CA ARG A 495 11.09 -10.30 13.26
C ARG A 495 11.92 -9.12 13.79
N THR A 496 11.46 -8.51 14.89
CA THR A 496 12.22 -7.44 15.59
C THR A 496 13.58 -7.94 16.10
N THR A 497 13.65 -9.18 16.58
CA THR A 497 14.90 -9.80 17.03
C THR A 497 15.88 -9.93 15.87
N ILE A 498 15.44 -10.43 14.71
CA ILE A 498 16.27 -10.60 13.52
C ILE A 498 16.77 -9.24 13.00
N GLU A 499 15.91 -8.23 12.95
CA GLU A 499 16.28 -6.87 12.54
C GLU A 499 17.36 -6.24 13.46
N THR A 500 17.39 -6.62 14.74
CA THR A 500 18.33 -6.08 15.74
C THR A 500 19.47 -7.03 16.10
N LEU A 501 19.42 -8.27 15.60
CA LEU A 501 20.42 -9.32 15.72
C LEU A 501 20.42 -10.12 14.40
N PRO A 502 21.03 -9.58 13.34
CA PRO A 502 21.03 -10.23 12.03
C PRO A 502 21.58 -11.65 12.09
N LEU A 503 21.13 -12.51 11.17
CA LEU A 503 21.60 -13.89 11.08
C LEU A 503 23.12 -13.95 10.86
N PRO A 504 23.81 -14.97 11.39
CA PRO A 504 25.26 -15.06 11.34
C PRO A 504 25.72 -15.65 10.00
N TRP A 505 25.44 -14.93 8.91
CA TRP A 505 25.73 -15.37 7.54
C TRP A 505 27.23 -15.58 7.25
N ASP A 506 28.08 -14.99 8.08
CA ASP A 506 29.54 -15.06 8.06
C ASP A 506 30.10 -16.16 9.00
N ALA A 507 29.25 -16.87 9.74
CA ALA A 507 29.69 -17.98 10.57
C ALA A 507 30.34 -19.07 9.69
N THR A 508 31.55 -19.46 10.08
CA THR A 508 32.35 -20.48 9.39
C THR A 508 32.08 -21.89 9.90
N ASP A 509 31.28 -22.03 10.97
CA ASP A 509 30.90 -23.29 11.59
C ASP A 509 29.46 -23.26 12.14
N GLU A 510 28.96 -24.43 12.52
CA GLU A 510 27.61 -24.59 13.09
C GLU A 510 27.49 -23.98 14.49
N ALA A 511 28.59 -23.86 15.24
CA ALA A 511 28.58 -23.30 16.57
C ALA A 511 28.16 -21.82 16.57
N GLY A 512 28.54 -21.06 15.54
CA GLY A 512 28.07 -19.68 15.35
C GLY A 512 26.55 -19.58 15.20
N TRP A 513 25.94 -20.50 14.44
CA TRP A 513 24.49 -20.56 14.25
C TRP A 513 23.75 -20.95 15.53
N VAL A 514 24.24 -21.95 16.26
CA VAL A 514 23.67 -22.37 17.56
C VAL A 514 23.76 -21.26 18.60
N ALA A 515 24.90 -20.54 18.66
CA ALA A 515 25.07 -19.41 19.57
C ALA A 515 24.12 -18.25 19.24
N TRP A 516 23.94 -17.97 17.95
CA TRP A 516 22.98 -16.97 17.48
C TRP A 516 21.55 -17.38 17.82
N GLN A 517 21.14 -18.61 17.51
CA GLN A 517 19.80 -19.13 17.79
C GLN A 517 19.48 -19.02 19.29
N SER A 518 20.41 -19.41 20.17
CA SER A 518 20.24 -19.26 21.63
C SER A 518 20.01 -17.81 22.03
N THR A 519 20.74 -16.87 21.43
CA THR A 519 20.63 -15.43 21.72
C THR A 519 19.33 -14.86 21.17
N ALA A 520 18.94 -15.23 19.96
CA ALA A 520 17.70 -14.82 19.31
C ALA A 520 16.47 -15.32 20.09
N THR A 521 16.47 -16.59 20.53
CA THR A 521 15.43 -17.16 21.39
C THR A 521 15.28 -16.37 22.68
N LYS A 522 16.39 -16.11 23.39
CA LYS A 522 16.37 -15.31 24.63
C LYS A 522 15.81 -13.90 24.41
N ARG A 523 16.24 -13.22 23.34
CA ARG A 523 15.79 -11.86 23.02
C ARG A 523 14.29 -11.83 22.67
N THR A 524 13.85 -12.77 21.85
CA THR A 524 12.43 -12.92 21.48
C THR A 524 11.57 -13.16 22.73
N THR A 525 11.98 -14.07 23.62
CA THR A 525 11.33 -14.32 24.91
C THR A 525 11.25 -13.05 25.77
N ILE A 526 12.32 -12.25 25.82
CA ILE A 526 12.33 -10.99 26.59
C ILE A 526 11.23 -10.05 26.09
N PHE A 527 11.11 -9.84 24.78
CA PHE A 527 10.08 -8.95 24.23
C PHE A 527 8.67 -9.40 24.63
N ILE A 528 8.38 -10.70 24.56
CA ILE A 528 7.08 -11.24 24.98
C ILE A 528 6.86 -11.05 26.49
N LYS A 529 7.82 -11.44 27.33
CA LYS A 529 7.70 -11.31 28.80
C LYS A 529 7.58 -9.84 29.26
N LYS A 530 8.21 -8.88 28.56
CA LYS A 530 8.03 -7.45 28.85
C LYS A 530 6.63 -6.95 28.50
N GLY A 531 6.03 -7.47 27.43
CA GLY A 531 4.61 -7.24 27.12
C GLY A 531 3.69 -7.74 28.25
N LEU A 532 3.91 -8.96 28.74
CA LEU A 532 3.14 -9.50 29.89
C LEU A 532 3.32 -8.66 31.15
N ARG A 533 4.54 -8.17 31.43
CA ARG A 533 4.77 -7.24 32.54
C ARG A 533 3.89 -6.00 32.42
N LEU A 534 3.77 -5.40 31.23
CA LEU A 534 2.92 -4.23 31.03
C LEU A 534 1.43 -4.55 31.27
N PHE A 535 0.96 -5.70 30.77
CA PHE A 535 -0.41 -6.15 31.02
C PHE A 535 -0.70 -6.31 32.53
N ASN A 536 0.22 -6.94 33.28
CA ASN A 536 0.06 -7.14 34.72
C ASN A 536 0.12 -5.84 35.52
N LEU A 537 0.80 -4.80 35.02
CA LEU A 537 0.82 -3.48 35.65
C LEU A 537 -0.48 -2.69 35.39
N GLY A 538 -1.20 -2.96 34.29
CA GLY A 538 -2.42 -2.24 33.95
C GLY A 538 -2.21 -0.72 33.91
N THR A 539 -2.92 0.02 34.76
CA THR A 539 -2.80 1.48 34.90
C THR A 539 -1.75 1.92 35.93
N THR A 540 -1.11 0.98 36.65
CA THR A 540 -0.12 1.25 37.71
C THR A 540 1.31 1.37 37.20
N ILE A 541 1.47 1.80 35.94
CA ILE A 541 2.79 2.01 35.34
C ILE A 541 3.46 3.20 36.04
N GLU A 542 4.54 2.92 36.79
CA GLU A 542 5.32 3.95 37.47
C GLU A 542 5.84 5.02 36.50
N THR A 543 5.93 6.26 36.97
CA THR A 543 6.54 7.36 36.23
C THR A 543 7.95 6.96 35.79
N SER A 544 8.25 7.16 34.50
CA SER A 544 9.51 6.73 33.91
C SER A 544 10.70 7.38 34.61
N SER A 545 11.63 6.56 35.13
CA SER A 545 12.97 7.01 35.47
C SER A 545 13.88 6.82 34.27
N PHE A 546 14.56 7.88 33.84
CA PHE A 546 15.50 7.83 32.73
C PHE A 546 16.93 7.46 33.17
N SER A 547 17.16 7.27 34.47
CA SER A 547 18.51 7.07 35.02
C SER A 547 19.23 5.85 34.44
N SER A 548 18.50 4.77 34.13
CA SER A 548 19.03 3.56 33.49
C SER A 548 19.26 3.70 31.99
N LEU A 549 18.76 4.76 31.36
CA LEU A 549 18.96 5.08 29.94
C LEU A 549 20.07 6.12 29.74
N LEU A 550 20.53 6.75 30.82
CA LEU A 550 21.67 7.66 30.76
C LEU A 550 22.96 6.86 30.57
N PRO A 551 23.92 7.37 29.79
CA PRO A 551 25.23 6.75 29.65
C PRO A 551 25.86 6.60 31.04
N THR A 552 26.35 5.40 31.34
CA THR A 552 27.22 5.22 32.51
C THR A 552 28.47 6.06 32.28
N ALA A 553 28.78 6.99 33.19
CA ALA A 553 29.98 7.82 33.07
C ALA A 553 31.20 6.91 32.90
N VAL A 554 31.86 7.00 31.75
CA VAL A 554 33.10 6.28 31.49
C VAL A 554 34.12 6.80 32.49
N ALA A 555 34.59 5.94 33.39
CA ALA A 555 35.69 6.29 34.30
C ALA A 555 36.87 6.79 33.46
N SER A 556 37.33 8.02 33.73
CA SER A 556 38.44 8.60 32.98
C SER A 556 39.65 7.69 33.11
N ILE A 557 40.11 7.14 32.00
CA ILE A 557 41.39 6.42 31.94
C ILE A 557 42.46 7.45 32.28
N ALA A 558 43.10 7.27 33.44
CA ALA A 558 44.22 8.10 33.88
C ALA A 558 45.32 8.07 32.81
N SER A 559 45.79 9.26 32.41
CA SER A 559 46.89 9.41 31.46
C SER A 559 48.14 8.66 31.94
N PRO A 560 48.92 8.05 31.04
CA PRO A 560 50.16 7.38 31.42
C PRO A 560 51.18 8.39 31.93
N LYS A 561 51.83 8.07 33.06
CA LYS A 561 52.92 8.86 33.65
C LYS A 561 54.03 9.08 32.60
N PRO A 562 54.62 10.28 32.51
CA PRO A 562 55.77 10.51 31.66
C PRO A 562 56.98 9.72 32.20
N GLY A 563 57.55 8.90 31.33
CA GLY A 563 58.75 8.11 31.60
C GLY A 563 59.94 9.00 31.93
N VAL A 564 60.62 8.64 33.02
CA VAL A 564 61.91 9.18 33.41
C VAL A 564 62.93 8.83 32.33
N GLN A 565 63.54 9.87 31.74
CA GLN A 565 64.77 9.76 30.95
C GLN A 565 65.85 9.07 31.80
N LYS A 566 66.39 7.95 31.31
CA LYS A 566 67.72 7.50 31.72
C LYS A 566 68.75 8.34 30.96
N VAL A 567 69.55 9.07 31.73
CA VAL A 567 70.82 9.65 31.30
C VAL A 567 71.92 8.67 31.73
N ALA A 568 72.86 8.44 30.80
CA ALA A 568 74.10 7.66 30.87
C ALA A 568 73.95 6.13 30.84
#